data_AF-A0A3A4QJ42-F1
#
_entry.id   AF-A0A3A4QJ42-F1
#
_cell.length_a   1.000
_cell.length_b   1.000
_cell.length_c   1.000
_cell.angle_alpha   90.00
_cell.angle_beta   90.00
_cell.angle_gamma   90.00
#
_symmetry.space_group_name_H-M   'P 1'
#
loop_
_entity.id
_entity.type
_entity.pdbx_description
1 polymer ?
#
loop_
_entity_poly.entity_id
_entity_poly.type
_entity_poly.pdbx_seq_one_letter_code
_entity_poly.pdbx_strand_id
1 'polypeptide(L)'
;MIEQEPDFESLLELPAAGGENRPLSIKAIRRQAEQAFQGADFEWGYAREIKRDLNPPLKLAAGYLARNDAGNSALIYRTVIEAILDNENATLGDEEGQLLGMVYECAVAAPFSTLKTLIHLTILSATD
;
A
#
# COMPACT_ATOMS: atom_id res chain seq x y z
N MET A 1 -10.60 -7.09 -25.05
CA MET A 1 -9.89 -6.68 -23.82
C MET A 1 -10.08 -7.81 -22.83
N ILE A 2 -8.99 -8.48 -22.47
CA ILE A 2 -9.01 -9.54 -21.47
C ILE A 2 -8.75 -8.84 -20.13
N GLU A 3 -9.72 -8.88 -19.22
CA GLU A 3 -9.52 -8.50 -17.83
C GLU A 3 -8.43 -9.41 -17.26
N GLN A 4 -7.24 -8.87 -17.00
CA GLN A 4 -6.25 -9.58 -16.22
C GLN A 4 -6.77 -9.66 -14.80
N GLU A 5 -7.34 -10.81 -14.44
CA GLU A 5 -7.62 -11.14 -13.05
C GLU A 5 -6.29 -11.20 -12.27
N PRO A 6 -6.22 -10.56 -11.09
CA PRO A 6 -5.05 -10.69 -10.23
C PRO A 6 -4.81 -12.15 -9.86
N ASP A 7 -3.53 -12.55 -9.82
CA ASP A 7 -3.12 -13.93 -9.58
C ASP A 7 -3.69 -14.42 -8.23
N PHE A 8 -4.56 -15.44 -8.27
CA PHE A 8 -5.37 -15.87 -7.12
C PHE A 8 -4.54 -16.40 -5.95
N GLU A 9 -3.33 -16.90 -6.20
CA GLU A 9 -2.43 -17.33 -5.13
C GLU A 9 -2.03 -16.17 -4.21
N SER A 10 -1.84 -14.96 -4.75
CA SER A 10 -1.50 -13.78 -3.96
C SER A 10 -2.65 -13.31 -3.05
N LEU A 11 -3.90 -13.55 -3.46
CA LEU A 11 -5.10 -13.21 -2.69
C LEU A 11 -5.39 -14.20 -1.54
N LEU A 12 -4.93 -15.45 -1.65
CA LEU A 12 -5.13 -16.49 -0.64
C LEU A 12 -4.23 -16.36 0.59
N GLU A 13 -3.14 -15.59 0.49
CA GLU A 13 -2.22 -15.34 1.60
C GLU A 13 -2.67 -14.21 2.53
N LEU A 14 -3.60 -13.37 2.07
CA LEU A 14 -4.16 -12.32 2.90
C LEU A 14 -5.12 -12.93 3.93
N PRO A 15 -4.95 -12.64 5.23
CA PRO A 15 -5.97 -13.01 6.19
C PRO A 15 -7.27 -12.29 5.80
N ALA A 16 -8.31 -13.06 5.47
CA ALA A 16 -9.62 -12.51 5.19
C ALA A 16 -10.05 -11.61 6.35
N ALA A 17 -10.65 -10.47 6.03
CA ALA A 17 -11.21 -9.56 7.02
C ALA A 17 -12.43 -10.22 7.71
N GLY A 18 -12.16 -11.13 8.65
CA GLY A 18 -13.18 -11.90 9.38
C GLY A 18 -12.80 -13.34 9.69
N GLY A 19 -11.68 -13.85 9.16
CA GLY A 19 -11.20 -15.21 9.47
C GLY A 19 -10.46 -15.27 10.80
N GLU A 20 -10.74 -16.32 11.59
CA GLU A 20 -10.13 -16.63 12.88
C GLU A 20 -8.63 -16.31 12.94
N ASN A 21 -8.24 -15.44 13.87
CA ASN A 21 -6.98 -15.39 14.64
C ASN A 21 -5.64 -15.71 13.93
N ARG A 22 -5.52 -15.59 12.59
CA ARG A 22 -4.22 -15.66 11.94
C ARG A 22 -3.46 -14.37 12.23
N PRO A 23 -2.21 -14.46 12.74
CA PRO A 23 -1.38 -13.28 12.94
C PRO A 23 -1.24 -12.52 11.62
N LEU A 24 -1.43 -11.19 11.66
CA LEU A 24 -1.15 -10.34 10.52
C LEU A 24 0.33 -10.51 10.12
N SER A 25 0.56 -11.04 8.91
CA SER A 25 1.91 -11.19 8.37
C SER A 25 2.30 -9.93 7.59
N ILE A 26 2.94 -8.97 8.26
CA ILE A 26 3.43 -7.74 7.61
C ILE A 26 4.37 -8.05 6.44
N LYS A 27 5.14 -9.15 6.51
CA LYS A 27 5.98 -9.59 5.40
C LYS A 27 5.17 -9.98 4.16
N ALA A 28 4.02 -10.62 4.34
CA ALA A 28 3.13 -10.96 3.23
C ALA A 28 2.50 -9.70 2.62
N ILE A 29 2.07 -8.76 3.47
CA ILE A 29 1.57 -7.44 3.01
C ILE A 29 2.64 -6.70 2.20
N ARG A 30 3.87 -6.67 2.70
CA ARG A 30 4.99 -6.03 2.01
C ARG A 30 5.25 -6.67 0.65
N ARG A 31 5.37 -8.00 0.60
CA ARG A 31 5.57 -8.73 -0.65
C ARG A 31 4.47 -8.44 -1.67
N GLN A 32 3.21 -8.42 -1.24
CA GLN A 32 2.09 -8.11 -2.12
C GLN A 32 2.15 -6.66 -2.61
N ALA A 33 2.47 -5.70 -1.75
CA ALA A 33 2.62 -4.31 -2.15
C ALA A 33 3.77 -4.13 -3.14
N GLU A 34 4.91 -4.80 -2.93
CA GLU A 34 6.05 -4.81 -3.86
C GLU A 34 5.69 -5.45 -5.20
N GLN A 35 4.89 -6.53 -5.19
CA GLN A 35 4.41 -7.19 -6.41
C GLN A 35 3.54 -6.29 -7.29
N ALA A 36 2.83 -5.32 -6.72
CA ALA A 36 2.06 -4.36 -7.52
C ALA A 36 2.95 -3.55 -8.48
N PHE A 37 4.24 -3.41 -8.17
CA PHE A 37 5.22 -2.75 -9.03
C PHE A 37 5.96 -3.73 -9.96
N GLN A 38 5.83 -5.04 -9.73
CA GLN A 38 6.46 -6.07 -10.55
C GLN A 38 5.51 -6.44 -11.69
N GLY A 39 5.77 -5.93 -12.89
CA GLY A 39 4.96 -6.19 -14.08
C GLY A 39 4.26 -4.95 -14.64
N ALA A 40 4.38 -3.80 -13.97
CA ALA A 40 4.11 -2.51 -14.59
C ALA A 40 5.18 -2.27 -15.66
N ASP A 41 4.87 -2.61 -16.91
CA ASP A 41 5.52 -1.96 -18.04
C ASP A 41 5.20 -0.48 -17.84
N PHE A 42 6.19 0.36 -17.53
CA PHE A 42 6.06 1.80 -17.20
C PHE A 42 5.55 2.66 -18.39
N GLU A 43 4.71 2.06 -19.22
CA GLU A 43 3.90 2.60 -20.28
C GLU A 43 2.68 3.36 -19.72
N TRP A 44 2.00 4.09 -20.59
CA TRP A 44 0.86 4.94 -20.25
C TRP A 44 -0.18 4.21 -19.38
N GLY A 45 -0.42 4.75 -18.18
CA GLY A 45 -1.46 4.26 -17.27
C GLY A 45 -1.00 3.24 -16.24
N TYR A 46 0.29 2.89 -16.19
CA TYR A 46 0.85 1.96 -15.20
C TYR A 46 0.47 2.31 -13.75
N ALA A 47 0.43 3.61 -13.41
CA ALA A 47 0.05 4.08 -12.08
C ALA A 47 -1.36 3.65 -11.67
N ARG A 48 -2.29 3.51 -12.63
CA ARG A 48 -3.67 3.07 -12.37
C ARG A 48 -3.71 1.58 -12.06
N GLU A 49 -2.87 0.79 -12.72
CA GLU A 49 -2.75 -0.65 -12.49
C GLU A 49 -2.12 -0.92 -11.12
N ILE A 50 -1.01 -0.25 -10.81
CA ILE A 50 -0.41 -0.28 -9.47
C ILE A 50 -1.46 0.10 -8.41
N LYS A 51 -2.21 1.19 -8.62
CA LYS A 51 -3.27 1.64 -7.69
C LYS A 51 -4.34 0.57 -7.49
N ARG A 52 -4.76 -0.11 -8.56
CA ARG A 52 -5.72 -1.21 -8.51
C ARG A 52 -5.17 -2.37 -7.67
N ASP A 53 -3.92 -2.72 -7.86
CA ASP A 53 -3.27 -3.88 -7.24
C ASP A 53 -2.88 -3.61 -5.78
N LEU A 54 -2.72 -2.34 -5.39
CA LEU A 54 -2.58 -1.88 -4.00
C LEU A 54 -3.92 -1.76 -3.26
N ASN A 55 -5.06 -1.82 -3.94
CA ASN A 55 -6.38 -1.67 -3.29
C ASN A 55 -6.72 -2.81 -2.29
N PRO A 56 -6.42 -4.09 -2.55
CA PRO A 56 -6.66 -5.17 -1.58
C PRO A 56 -6.02 -4.97 -0.19
N PRO A 57 -4.72 -4.67 -0.04
CA PRO A 57 -4.15 -4.40 1.28
C PRO A 57 -4.75 -3.15 1.95
N LEU A 58 -5.15 -2.13 1.19
CA LEU A 58 -5.82 -0.95 1.76
C LEU A 58 -7.23 -1.25 2.28
N LYS A 59 -7.99 -2.08 1.57
CA LYS A 59 -9.27 -2.60 2.07
C LYS A 59 -9.10 -3.42 3.34
N LEU A 60 -8.02 -4.21 3.43
CA LEU A 60 -7.68 -4.95 4.64
C LEU A 60 -7.37 -4.01 5.81
N ALA A 61 -6.57 -2.95 5.58
CA ALA A 61 -6.28 -1.93 6.58
C ALA A 61 -7.56 -1.26 7.10
N ALA A 62 -8.43 -0.80 6.19
CA ALA A 62 -9.72 -0.23 6.56
C ALA A 62 -10.59 -1.22 7.36
N GLY A 63 -10.54 -2.50 7.02
CA GLY A 63 -11.20 -3.56 7.78
C GLY A 63 -10.66 -3.74 9.20
N TYR A 64 -9.34 -3.60 9.43
CA TYR A 64 -8.78 -3.58 10.78
C TYR A 64 -9.21 -2.32 11.55
N LEU A 65 -9.20 -1.15 10.91
CA LEU A 65 -9.64 0.09 11.52
C LEU A 65 -11.11 0.03 11.95
N ALA A 66 -11.99 -0.50 11.09
CA ALA A 66 -13.42 -0.69 11.38
C ALA A 66 -13.67 -1.62 12.59
N ARG A 67 -12.69 -2.47 12.93
CA ARG A 67 -12.73 -3.38 14.10
C ARG A 67 -11.99 -2.81 15.31
N ASN A 68 -11.67 -1.51 15.28
CA ASN A 68 -10.93 -0.80 16.32
C ASN A 68 -9.49 -1.31 16.53
N ASP A 69 -8.93 -2.00 15.54
CA ASP A 69 -7.55 -2.45 15.52
C ASP A 69 -6.68 -1.45 14.76
N ALA A 70 -6.52 -0.27 15.38
CA ALA A 70 -5.76 0.84 14.86
C ALA A 70 -4.27 0.49 14.64
N GLY A 71 -3.72 -0.42 15.44
CA GLY A 71 -2.32 -0.84 15.35
C GLY A 71 -2.04 -1.61 14.06
N ASN A 72 -2.83 -2.65 13.79
CA ASN A 72 -2.69 -3.44 12.56
C ASN A 72 -3.04 -2.61 11.32
N SER A 73 -4.06 -1.75 11.39
CA SER A 73 -4.37 -0.82 10.31
C SER A 73 -3.19 0.10 9.97
N ALA A 74 -2.57 0.71 10.98
CA ALA A 74 -1.43 1.62 10.80
C ALA A 74 -0.22 0.91 10.17
N LEU A 75 0.06 -0.33 10.61
CA LEU A 75 1.15 -1.13 10.04
C LEU A 75 0.93 -1.41 8.55
N ILE A 76 -0.29 -1.74 8.14
CA ILE A 76 -0.59 -2.00 6.72
C ILE A 76 -0.48 -0.72 5.89
N TYR A 77 -1.10 0.39 6.31
CA TYR A 77 -0.98 1.66 5.60
C TYR A 77 0.47 2.10 5.47
N ARG A 78 1.25 2.01 6.55
CA ARG A 78 2.68 2.31 6.53
C ARG A 78 3.43 1.42 5.55
N THR A 79 3.16 0.12 5.54
CA THR A 79 3.83 -0.83 4.64
C THR A 79 3.55 -0.51 3.18
N VAL A 80 2.33 -0.12 2.84
CA VAL A 80 1.98 0.31 1.48
C VAL A 80 2.66 1.63 1.11
N ILE A 81 2.68 2.61 2.02
CA ILE A 81 3.41 3.88 1.79
C ILE A 81 4.90 3.62 1.55
N GLU A 82 5.54 2.80 2.39
CA GLU A 82 6.94 2.42 2.23
C GLU A 82 7.17 1.77 0.85
N ALA A 83 6.33 0.83 0.43
CA ALA A 83 6.46 0.18 -0.88
C ALA A 83 6.31 1.16 -2.07
N ILE A 84 5.42 2.16 -1.96
CA ILE A 84 5.27 3.20 -2.98
C ILE A 84 6.52 4.08 -3.03
N LEU A 85 6.98 4.57 -1.87
CA LEU A 85 8.12 5.49 -1.79
C LEU A 85 9.46 4.84 -2.13
N ASP A 86 9.62 3.54 -1.83
CA ASP A 86 10.81 2.77 -2.19
C ASP A 86 10.90 2.53 -3.72
N ASN A 87 9.82 2.76 -4.46
CA ASN A 87 9.79 2.64 -5.92
C ASN A 87 9.92 4.02 -6.60
N GLU A 88 11.15 4.56 -6.60
CA GLU A 88 11.47 5.90 -7.12
C GLU A 88 11.04 6.09 -8.58
N ASN A 89 11.21 5.08 -9.44
CA ASN A 89 10.81 5.17 -10.85
C ASN A 89 9.29 5.36 -10.99
N ALA A 90 8.51 4.61 -10.21
CA ALA A 90 7.06 4.73 -10.24
C ALA A 90 6.58 6.07 -9.70
N THR A 91 7.23 6.61 -8.66
CA THR A 91 6.86 7.89 -8.04
C THR A 91 7.30 9.11 -8.85
N LEU A 92 8.47 9.08 -9.48
CA LEU A 92 8.93 10.13 -10.38
C LEU A 92 8.11 10.21 -11.68
N GLY A 93 7.62 9.06 -12.17
CA GLY A 93 6.75 8.99 -13.34
C GLY A 93 5.25 9.22 -13.06
N ASP A 94 4.86 9.47 -11.80
CA ASP A 94 3.47 9.67 -11.41
C ASP A 94 2.97 11.10 -11.73
N GLU A 95 2.95 11.45 -13.01
CA GLU A 95 2.60 12.80 -13.48
C GLU A 95 1.17 13.22 -13.09
N GLU A 96 0.24 12.26 -13.03
CA GLU A 96 -1.15 12.49 -12.61
C GLU A 96 -1.33 12.46 -11.07
N GLY A 97 -0.27 12.17 -10.31
CA GLY A 97 -0.30 12.12 -8.85
C GLY A 97 -1.19 11.00 -8.28
N GLN A 98 -1.39 9.91 -9.01
CA GLN A 98 -2.24 8.80 -8.59
C GLN A 98 -1.63 8.02 -7.41
N LEU A 99 -0.31 7.79 -7.44
CA LEU A 99 0.43 7.08 -6.40
C LEU A 99 0.73 8.00 -5.21
N LEU A 100 1.18 9.23 -5.46
CA LEU A 100 1.39 10.22 -4.40
C LEU A 100 0.07 10.61 -3.72
N GLY A 101 -1.03 10.67 -4.47
CA GLY A 101 -2.37 10.83 -3.92
C GLY A 101 -2.76 9.67 -3.00
N MET A 102 -2.42 8.43 -3.37
CA MET A 102 -2.65 7.26 -2.52
C MET A 102 -1.79 7.29 -1.25
N VAL A 103 -0.53 7.74 -1.31
CA VAL A 103 0.30 7.96 -0.13
C VAL A 103 -0.37 8.96 0.82
N TYR A 104 -0.87 10.07 0.28
CA TYR A 104 -1.61 11.07 1.06
C TYR A 104 -2.88 10.47 1.71
N GLU A 105 -3.70 9.76 0.95
CA GLU A 105 -4.90 9.09 1.46
C GLU A 105 -4.58 8.11 2.60
N CYS A 106 -3.51 7.31 2.44
CA CYS A 106 -3.05 6.38 3.48
C CYS A 106 -2.55 7.12 4.73
N ALA A 107 -1.80 8.21 4.56
CA ALA A 107 -1.28 9.00 5.67
C ALA A 107 -2.40 9.67 6.47
N VAL A 108 -3.45 10.15 5.81
CA VAL A 108 -4.65 10.72 6.45
C VAL A 108 -5.50 9.65 7.13
N ALA A 109 -5.64 8.48 6.50
CA ALA A 109 -6.42 7.36 7.06
C ALA A 109 -5.72 6.67 8.24
N ALA A 110 -4.38 6.70 8.27
CA ALA A 110 -3.62 6.14 9.37
C ALA A 110 -3.87 6.95 10.66
N PRO A 111 -4.11 6.30 11.81
CA PRO A 111 -4.25 6.99 13.07
C PRO A 111 -3.00 7.83 13.39
N PHE A 112 -3.21 9.03 13.94
CA PHE A 112 -2.27 10.15 14.12
C PHE A 112 -0.87 9.81 14.67
N SER A 113 -0.67 8.66 15.31
CA SER A 113 0.64 8.21 15.78
C SER A 113 1.64 7.94 14.64
N THR A 114 1.16 7.62 13.43
CA THR A 114 1.99 7.22 12.27
C THR A 114 2.53 8.43 11.48
N LEU A 115 1.72 9.50 11.37
CA LEU A 115 2.07 10.74 10.66
C LEU A 115 3.33 11.42 11.22
N LYS A 116 3.55 11.32 12.54
CA LYS A 116 4.71 11.93 13.21
C LYS A 116 6.04 11.31 12.75
N THR A 117 6.02 10.02 12.41
CA THR A 117 7.21 9.29 11.94
C THR A 117 7.48 9.55 10.45
N LEU A 118 6.44 9.57 9.61
CA LEU A 118 6.56 9.83 8.18
C LEU A 118 7.03 11.25 7.86
N ILE A 119 6.46 12.27 8.51
CA ILE A 119 6.90 13.67 8.33
C ILE A 119 8.39 13.84 8.73
N HIS A 120 8.85 13.13 9.76
CA HIS A 120 10.26 13.18 10.16
C HIS A 120 11.21 12.55 9.13
N LEU A 121 10.81 11.44 8.49
CA LEU A 121 11.60 10.75 7.48
C LEU A 121 11.70 11.56 6.17
N THR A 122 10.59 12.16 5.70
CA THR A 122 10.60 12.98 4.48
C THR A 122 11.37 14.29 4.65
N ILE A 123 11.36 14.89 5.85
CA ILE A 123 12.17 16.09 6.12
C ILE A 123 13.65 15.74 6.20
N LEU A 124 14.03 14.58 6.77
CA LEU A 124 15.43 14.17 6.85
C LEU A 124 16.04 13.88 5.47
N SER A 125 15.30 13.20 4.57
CA SER A 125 15.81 12.81 3.25
C SER A 125 15.94 13.98 2.25
N ALA A 126 15.36 15.14 2.54
CA ALA A 126 15.46 16.35 1.73
C ALA A 126 16.62 17.28 2.17
N THR A 127 17.39 16.88 3.19
CA THR A 127 18.50 17.66 3.76
C THR A 127 19.90 17.08 3.55
N ASP A 128 20.05 16.06 2.71
CA ASP A 128 21.36 15.54 2.25
C ASP A 128 21.55 15.77 0.75
#